data_AF-A0A0F9PZZ0-F1
#
_entry.id   AF-A0A0F9PZZ0-F1
#
_cell.length_a   1.000
_cell.length_b   1.000
_cell.length_c   1.000
_cell.angle_alpha   90.00
_cell.angle_beta   90.00
_cell.angle_gamma   90.00
#
_symmetry.space_group_name_H-M   'P 1'
#
loop_
_entity.id
_entity.type
_entity.pdbx_description
1 polymer ?
#
loop_
_entity_poly.entity_id
_entity_poly.type
_entity_poly.pdbx_seq_one_letter_code
_entity_poly.pdbx_strand_id
1 'polypeptide(L)'
;MRITKLIRHFRFEEINRKDITLEAGARLNPKTNRLQLDGPPFPATGIARTPVMNPTTVKQWLGFQAFIVQRFIGGAEIGGGVASVAVTSAGYRLTDGTDEFFHDGGSWVVNVVDFNTEEEVAANIATFPVTAQKLGVVVQLTTTDPEVTPELEEIRVLWASDVEHFEDVILRSLVRELRETVRPIGELIIGALNSGGDVTSVDLSGNTIETPYDLVDVDSVYDETADPDHLTDLFSSFDSGTKVVTLSAGVPETNDIRVRFVYTPPVAVTTSQDFNEISRVPILVLDEITWVDTRRMAIDDEVVDKGAETAVRVPAPFQGDIEIALLGITDKLVDHYRLTDQIRRFFLNRPSIRSRGLDERFGMLLVEEYDSRTPAGSADLHTGRALFRIRDVTFHGQDAVDVPIVTKLSTEDGFVIAEKA
;
A
#
# COMPACT_ATOMS: atom_id res chain seq x y z
N MET A 1 -20.85 -8.09 -7.11
CA MET A 1 -19.76 -7.97 -6.13
C MET A 1 -19.81 -9.14 -5.19
N ARG A 2 -18.70 -9.88 -5.08
CA ARG A 2 -18.57 -11.06 -4.20
C ARG A 2 -17.72 -10.63 -3.01
N ILE A 3 -18.27 -10.75 -1.81
CA ILE A 3 -17.53 -10.46 -0.57
C ILE A 3 -16.59 -11.64 -0.32
N THR A 4 -15.30 -11.36 -0.22
CA THR A 4 -14.25 -12.34 0.08
C THR A 4 -13.75 -12.11 1.51
N LYS A 5 -13.60 -13.18 2.30
CA LYS A 5 -12.95 -13.08 3.62
C LYS A 5 -11.43 -13.22 3.45
N LEU A 6 -10.67 -12.36 4.13
CA LEU A 6 -9.21 -12.28 4.06
C LEU A 6 -8.61 -12.26 5.46
N ILE A 7 -7.37 -12.72 5.61
CA ILE A 7 -6.64 -12.77 6.88
C ILE A 7 -5.37 -11.94 6.78
N ARG A 8 -5.07 -11.17 7.83
CA ARG A 8 -3.86 -10.36 7.99
C ARG A 8 -3.11 -10.91 9.17
N HIS A 9 -1.83 -11.13 8.95
CA HIS A 9 -0.89 -11.59 9.96
C HIS A 9 -0.09 -10.41 10.47
N PHE A 10 -0.12 -10.19 11.78
CA PHE A 10 0.81 -9.33 12.49
C PHE A 10 1.84 -10.21 13.21
N ARG A 11 2.99 -10.42 12.59
CA ARG A 11 4.05 -11.30 13.12
C ARG A 11 5.08 -10.53 13.90
N PHE A 12 5.37 -10.99 15.12
CA PHE A 12 6.33 -10.37 16.04
C PHE A 12 7.76 -10.89 15.84
N GLU A 13 8.24 -10.79 14.60
CA GLU A 13 9.58 -11.20 14.20
C GLU A 13 10.56 -10.00 14.17
N GLU A 14 11.86 -10.24 14.40
CA GLU A 14 12.86 -9.16 14.41
C GLU A 14 12.96 -8.45 13.04
N ILE A 15 12.66 -9.13 11.94
CA ILE A 15 12.61 -8.54 10.59
C ILE A 15 11.55 -7.43 10.46
N ASN A 16 10.48 -7.52 11.27
CA ASN A 16 9.37 -6.57 11.29
C ASN A 16 9.56 -5.48 12.37
N ARG A 17 10.69 -5.46 13.09
CA ARG A 17 10.92 -4.56 14.21
C ARG A 17 10.72 -3.08 13.87
N LYS A 18 11.03 -2.66 12.65
CA LYS A 18 10.84 -1.27 12.19
C LYS A 18 9.37 -0.84 12.15
N ASP A 19 8.45 -1.79 12.03
CA ASP A 19 7.02 -1.57 11.88
C ASP A 19 6.26 -1.79 13.21
N ILE A 20 6.92 -2.37 14.22
CA ILE A 20 6.38 -2.65 15.55
C ILE A 20 6.89 -1.61 16.54
N THR A 21 5.98 -0.96 17.26
CA THR A 21 6.37 -0.05 18.35
C THR A 21 6.45 -0.83 19.65
N LEU A 22 7.62 -0.84 20.28
CA LEU A 22 7.85 -1.50 21.58
C LEU A 22 7.94 -0.42 22.67
N GLU A 23 7.09 -0.53 23.68
CA GLU A 23 7.15 0.34 24.86
C GLU A 23 8.04 -0.31 25.94
N ALA A 24 8.23 0.40 27.06
CA ALA A 24 9.05 -0.09 28.16
C ALA A 24 8.55 -1.46 28.68
N GLY A 25 9.48 -2.39 28.87
CA GLY A 25 9.22 -3.70 29.43
C GLY A 25 8.85 -4.79 28.41
N ALA A 26 8.70 -4.46 27.12
CA ALA A 26 8.54 -5.42 26.04
C ALA A 26 9.78 -5.48 25.13
N ARG A 27 10.03 -6.65 24.54
CA ARG A 27 11.07 -6.84 23.52
C ARG A 27 10.67 -7.90 22.50
N LEU A 28 11.27 -7.83 21.32
CA LEU A 28 11.30 -8.94 20.37
C LEU A 28 12.50 -9.83 20.67
N ASN A 29 12.27 -11.14 20.74
CA ASN A 29 13.34 -12.11 20.95
C ASN A 29 13.93 -12.52 19.59
N PRO A 30 15.21 -12.23 19.31
CA PRO A 30 15.82 -12.56 18.01
C PRO A 30 16.05 -14.06 17.82
N LYS A 31 15.96 -14.88 18.87
CA LYS A 31 16.15 -16.34 18.79
C LYS A 31 14.84 -17.08 18.56
N THR A 32 13.77 -16.66 19.26
CA THR A 32 12.46 -17.31 19.15
C THR A 32 11.54 -16.59 18.16
N ASN A 33 11.88 -15.38 17.71
CA ASN A 33 11.04 -14.52 16.85
C ASN A 33 9.65 -14.29 17.45
N ARG A 34 9.62 -13.98 18.75
CA ARG A 34 8.38 -13.73 19.51
C ARG A 34 8.50 -12.47 20.34
N LEU A 35 7.36 -11.82 20.56
CA LEU A 35 7.22 -10.76 21.55
C LEU A 35 7.21 -11.36 22.96
N GLN A 36 8.01 -10.80 23.86
CA GLN A 36 8.11 -11.21 25.25
C GLN A 36 8.47 -10.01 26.14
N LEU A 37 8.48 -10.21 27.45
CA LEU A 37 8.95 -9.22 28.41
C LEU A 37 10.49 -9.09 28.37
N ASP A 38 11.01 -7.90 28.68
CA ASP A 38 12.46 -7.65 28.69
C ASP A 38 13.10 -8.07 30.02
N GLY A 39 14.06 -9.01 29.99
CA GLY A 39 14.61 -9.62 31.21
C GLY A 39 15.24 -11.01 30.98
N PRO A 40 15.57 -11.76 32.05
CA PRO A 40 15.15 -11.60 33.45
C PRO A 40 15.98 -10.60 34.30
N PRO A 41 15.46 -10.12 35.47
CA PRO A 41 14.10 -10.35 35.98
C PRO A 41 13.09 -9.65 35.08
N PHE A 42 12.01 -10.35 34.71
CA PHE A 42 10.99 -9.79 33.83
C PHE A 42 10.14 -8.75 34.59
N PRO A 43 9.83 -7.60 33.98
CA PRO A 43 8.89 -6.64 34.54
C PRO A 43 7.48 -7.22 34.60
N ALA A 44 6.63 -6.68 35.47
CA ALA A 44 5.24 -7.14 35.59
C ALA A 44 4.43 -6.99 34.29
N THR A 45 4.77 -5.98 33.46
CA THR A 45 4.06 -5.67 32.22
C THR A 45 5.01 -5.18 31.12
N GLY A 46 4.63 -5.39 29.87
CA GLY A 46 5.26 -4.79 28.69
C GLY A 46 4.24 -4.60 27.58
N ILE A 47 4.35 -3.50 26.82
CA ILE A 47 3.39 -3.14 25.76
C ILE A 47 4.07 -3.11 24.40
N ALA A 48 3.37 -3.61 23.38
CA ALA A 48 3.76 -3.48 21.98
C ALA A 48 2.56 -3.09 21.11
N ARG A 49 2.83 -2.42 19.99
CA ARG A 49 1.82 -1.99 19.02
C ARG A 49 2.18 -2.51 17.64
N THR A 50 1.20 -3.10 16.97
CA THR A 50 1.34 -3.49 15.56
C THR A 50 1.24 -2.24 14.66
N PRO A 51 1.70 -2.31 13.40
CA PRO A 51 1.35 -1.29 12.43
C PRO A 51 -0.17 -1.26 12.21
N VAL A 52 -0.69 -0.09 11.86
CA VAL A 52 -2.10 0.10 11.51
C VAL A 52 -2.28 -0.25 10.04
N MET A 53 -3.07 -1.28 9.75
CA MET A 53 -3.50 -1.58 8.39
C MET A 53 -4.66 -0.67 7.99
N ASN A 54 -4.73 -0.31 6.70
CA ASN A 54 -5.74 0.60 6.15
C ASN A 54 -6.33 0.10 4.80
N PRO A 55 -6.95 -1.10 4.76
CA PRO A 55 -7.53 -1.65 3.54
C PRO A 55 -8.82 -0.92 3.12
N THR A 56 -8.81 -0.25 1.97
CA THR A 56 -9.96 0.55 1.50
C THR A 56 -11.17 -0.28 1.08
N THR A 57 -11.02 -1.61 0.94
CA THR A 57 -12.09 -2.53 0.54
C THR A 57 -12.76 -3.22 1.72
N VAL A 58 -12.32 -2.96 2.96
CA VAL A 58 -12.93 -3.55 4.16
C VAL A 58 -14.39 -3.14 4.28
N LYS A 59 -15.25 -4.13 4.52
CA LYS A 59 -16.68 -3.95 4.82
C LYS A 59 -16.99 -4.27 6.27
N GLN A 60 -16.29 -5.24 6.85
CA GLN A 60 -16.47 -5.66 8.23
C GLN A 60 -15.24 -6.38 8.74
N TRP A 61 -14.83 -6.12 9.98
CA TRP A 61 -13.91 -6.98 10.73
C TRP A 61 -14.68 -8.20 11.24
N LEU A 62 -14.11 -9.40 11.24
CA LEU A 62 -14.88 -10.62 11.47
C LEU A 62 -14.28 -11.57 12.51
N GLY A 63 -12.97 -11.55 12.72
CA GLY A 63 -12.32 -12.48 13.62
C GLY A 63 -10.96 -12.00 14.09
N PHE A 64 -10.58 -12.49 15.25
CA PHE A 64 -9.34 -12.15 15.94
C PHE A 64 -8.78 -13.42 16.58
N GLN A 65 -7.49 -13.68 16.40
CA GLN A 65 -6.81 -14.81 17.03
C GLN A 65 -5.39 -14.39 17.40
N ALA A 66 -4.95 -14.78 18.60
CA ALA A 66 -3.58 -14.58 19.05
C ALA A 66 -2.89 -15.93 19.31
N PHE A 67 -1.66 -16.05 18.79
CA PHE A 67 -0.80 -17.22 18.98
C PHE A 67 0.17 -16.94 20.11
N ILE A 68 -0.27 -17.22 21.34
CA ILE A 68 0.48 -16.98 22.57
C ILE A 68 0.74 -18.28 23.32
N VAL A 69 1.98 -18.44 23.78
CA VAL A 69 2.36 -19.51 24.71
C VAL A 69 2.29 -18.95 26.12
N GLN A 70 1.26 -19.37 26.87
CA GLN A 70 1.10 -19.05 28.28
C GLN A 70 1.73 -20.13 29.16
N ARG A 71 2.33 -19.71 30.27
CA ARG A 71 2.91 -20.60 31.28
C ARG A 71 2.07 -20.58 32.55
N PHE A 72 1.83 -21.78 33.10
CA PHE A 72 1.05 -22.01 34.32
C PHE A 72 1.92 -22.70 35.38
N ILE A 73 1.76 -22.33 36.65
CA ILE A 73 2.42 -23.02 37.77
C ILE A 73 1.44 -24.02 38.39
N GLY A 74 1.88 -25.27 38.55
CA GLY A 74 1.23 -26.23 39.45
C GLY A 74 0.25 -27.24 38.83
N GLY A 75 0.33 -27.58 37.54
CA GLY A 75 -0.46 -28.67 36.95
C GLY A 75 0.29 -29.42 35.87
N ALA A 76 0.41 -30.75 36.03
CA ALA A 76 1.24 -31.65 35.25
C ALA A 76 0.95 -31.64 33.75
N GLU A 77 2.00 -31.81 32.93
CA GLU A 77 1.91 -32.18 31.51
C GLU A 77 1.08 -33.45 31.24
N ILE A 78 0.65 -34.22 32.25
CA ILE A 78 -0.14 -35.43 32.04
C ILE A 78 -1.10 -35.63 33.23
N GLY A 79 -2.40 -35.41 33.00
CA GLY A 79 -3.53 -35.96 33.76
C GLY A 79 -3.47 -35.90 35.29
N GLY A 80 -3.99 -34.82 35.89
CA GLY A 80 -4.28 -34.81 37.33
C GLY A 80 -4.75 -33.44 37.82
N GLY A 81 -5.98 -33.35 38.30
CA GLY A 81 -6.67 -32.11 38.67
C GLY A 81 -6.08 -31.39 39.88
N VAL A 82 -5.03 -30.61 39.65
CA VAL A 82 -4.63 -29.49 40.52
C VAL A 82 -4.94 -28.20 39.76
N ALA A 83 -5.53 -27.21 40.43
CA ALA A 83 -5.82 -25.91 39.84
C ALA A 83 -4.50 -25.25 39.39
N SER A 84 -4.29 -25.16 38.08
CA SER A 84 -3.18 -24.41 37.50
C SER A 84 -3.38 -22.92 37.79
N VAL A 85 -2.38 -22.26 38.38
CA VAL A 85 -2.40 -20.81 38.55
C VAL A 85 -1.76 -20.19 37.31
N ALA A 86 -2.53 -19.39 36.57
CA ALA A 86 -2.01 -18.61 35.45
C ALA A 86 -1.05 -17.55 36.00
N VAL A 87 0.22 -17.63 35.62
CA VAL A 87 1.24 -16.63 36.02
C VAL A 87 1.58 -15.65 34.91
N THR A 88 1.12 -15.90 33.69
CA THR A 88 1.33 -15.04 32.53
C THR A 88 0.02 -14.85 31.78
N SER A 89 -0.18 -13.68 31.17
CA SER A 89 -1.33 -13.42 30.31
C SER A 89 -1.01 -12.38 29.23
N ALA A 90 -1.93 -12.22 28.29
CA ALA A 90 -1.93 -11.09 27.37
C ALA A 90 -3.30 -10.42 27.30
N GLY A 91 -3.28 -9.11 27.17
CA GLY A 91 -4.45 -8.26 26.93
C GLY A 91 -4.30 -7.49 25.62
N TYR A 92 -5.45 -7.13 25.04
CA TYR A 92 -5.53 -6.54 23.71
C TYR A 92 -6.42 -5.29 23.70
N ARG A 93 -6.02 -4.31 22.90
CA ARG A 93 -6.86 -3.20 22.45
C ARG A 93 -6.75 -3.08 20.93
N LEU A 94 -7.79 -2.55 20.31
CA LEU A 94 -7.76 -2.20 18.88
C LEU A 94 -7.40 -0.73 18.73
N THR A 95 -6.75 -0.34 17.63
CA THR A 95 -6.43 1.06 17.36
C THR A 95 -6.67 1.40 15.90
N ASP A 96 -7.09 2.63 15.61
CA ASP A 96 -7.16 3.17 14.25
C ASP A 96 -5.93 4.03 13.89
N GLY A 97 -4.93 4.04 14.78
CA GLY A 97 -3.72 4.86 14.68
C GLY A 97 -3.83 6.25 15.29
N THR A 98 -5.04 6.67 15.70
CA THR A 98 -5.28 7.91 16.45
C THR A 98 -5.72 7.58 17.87
N ASP A 99 -6.76 6.77 17.99
CA ASP A 99 -7.35 6.35 19.25
C ASP A 99 -7.09 4.86 19.52
N GLU A 100 -7.10 4.49 20.79
CA GLU A 100 -7.08 3.11 21.26
C GLU A 100 -8.43 2.76 21.87
N PHE A 101 -8.95 1.61 21.49
CA PHE A 101 -10.30 1.17 21.81
C PHE A 101 -10.28 -0.10 22.64
N PHE A 102 -11.10 -0.08 23.68
CA PHE A 102 -11.44 -1.21 24.54
C PHE A 102 -12.94 -1.47 24.43
N HIS A 103 -13.34 -2.73 24.45
CA HIS A 103 -14.74 -3.11 24.49
C HIS A 103 -15.20 -3.27 25.93
N ASP A 104 -16.14 -2.42 26.37
CA ASP A 104 -16.64 -2.37 27.75
C ASP A 104 -17.76 -3.39 28.07
N GLY A 105 -18.04 -4.29 27.12
CA GLY A 105 -19.14 -5.24 27.17
C GLY A 105 -20.40 -4.79 26.44
N GLY A 106 -20.49 -3.52 26.04
CA GLY A 106 -21.58 -3.00 25.21
C GLY A 106 -21.12 -2.28 23.94
N SER A 107 -19.98 -1.59 24.00
CA SER A 107 -19.45 -0.81 22.88
C SER A 107 -17.93 -0.68 22.90
N TRP A 108 -17.37 -0.34 21.75
CA TRP A 108 -15.97 0.07 21.63
C TRP A 108 -15.82 1.52 22.08
N VAL A 109 -15.09 1.72 23.17
CA VAL A 109 -14.84 3.03 23.79
C VAL A 109 -13.36 3.36 23.77
N VAL A 110 -13.04 4.65 23.62
CA VAL A 110 -11.64 5.11 23.65
C VAL A 110 -11.09 4.93 25.07
N ASN A 111 -10.05 4.12 25.22
CA ASN A 111 -9.45 3.76 26.50
C ASN A 111 -7.98 3.34 26.29
N VAL A 112 -7.07 3.88 27.11
CA VAL A 112 -5.62 3.59 27.05
C VAL A 112 -5.11 2.80 28.26
N VAL A 113 -6.00 2.45 29.19
CA VAL A 113 -5.68 1.80 30.47
C VAL A 113 -6.07 0.32 30.43
N ASP A 114 -7.32 0.03 30.10
CA ASP A 114 -7.89 -1.31 30.18
C ASP A 114 -7.60 -2.12 28.91
N PHE A 115 -7.56 -3.45 29.06
CA PHE A 115 -7.28 -4.39 27.97
C PHE A 115 -8.31 -5.52 27.98
N ASN A 116 -8.77 -5.92 26.79
CA ASN A 116 -9.65 -7.06 26.61
C ASN A 116 -8.86 -8.37 26.57
N THR A 117 -9.51 -9.49 26.90
CA THR A 117 -8.96 -10.82 26.57
C THR A 117 -9.07 -11.11 25.07
N GLU A 118 -8.39 -12.15 24.59
CA GLU A 118 -8.53 -12.59 23.19
C GLU A 118 -10.00 -12.92 22.85
N GLU A 119 -10.70 -13.61 23.75
CA GLU A 119 -12.09 -14.02 23.59
C GLU A 119 -13.04 -12.82 23.55
N GLU A 120 -12.81 -11.81 24.38
CA GLU A 120 -13.60 -10.58 24.37
C GLU A 120 -13.44 -9.80 23.06
N VAL A 121 -12.22 -9.72 22.53
CA VAL A 121 -11.99 -9.10 21.21
C VAL A 121 -12.64 -9.93 20.11
N ALA A 122 -12.42 -11.26 20.08
CA ALA A 122 -12.97 -12.14 19.06
C ALA A 122 -14.51 -12.07 19.00
N ALA A 123 -15.18 -12.08 20.16
CA ALA A 123 -16.64 -12.02 20.25
C ALA A 123 -17.24 -10.69 19.77
N ASN A 124 -16.48 -9.58 19.86
CA ASN A 124 -17.00 -8.24 19.62
C ASN A 124 -16.35 -7.52 18.42
N ILE A 125 -15.33 -8.08 17.78
CA ILE A 125 -14.61 -7.41 16.66
C ILE A 125 -15.54 -7.10 15.49
N ALA A 126 -16.61 -7.88 15.30
CA ALA A 126 -17.62 -7.64 14.27
C ALA A 126 -18.40 -6.33 14.43
N THR A 127 -18.39 -5.74 15.63
CA THR A 127 -18.99 -4.43 15.93
C THR A 127 -17.97 -3.29 15.94
N PHE A 128 -16.68 -3.58 15.74
CA PHE A 128 -15.64 -2.55 15.69
C PHE A 128 -15.87 -1.60 14.51
N PRO A 129 -15.80 -0.27 14.69
CA PRO A 129 -16.09 0.69 13.64
C PRO A 129 -15.24 0.47 12.38
N VAL A 130 -15.90 0.45 11.22
CA VAL A 130 -15.26 0.34 9.90
C VAL A 130 -15.13 1.68 9.16
N THR A 131 -15.68 2.77 9.71
CA THR A 131 -15.75 4.08 9.06
C THR A 131 -14.36 4.60 8.64
N ALA A 132 -13.35 4.40 9.49
CA ALA A 132 -11.97 4.79 9.20
C ALA A 132 -11.21 3.77 8.33
N GLN A 133 -11.75 2.55 8.18
CA GLN A 133 -11.12 1.41 7.49
C GLN A 133 -9.71 1.07 7.98
N LYS A 134 -9.42 1.39 9.25
CA LYS A 134 -8.12 1.20 9.89
C LYS A 134 -8.21 0.22 11.04
N LEU A 135 -7.17 -0.58 11.21
CA LEU A 135 -7.03 -1.46 12.37
C LEU A 135 -5.55 -1.75 12.67
N GLY A 136 -5.15 -1.54 13.91
CA GLY A 136 -3.96 -2.07 14.52
C GLY A 136 -4.32 -2.69 15.86
N VAL A 137 -3.35 -3.35 16.49
CA VAL A 137 -3.54 -4.01 17.77
C VAL A 137 -2.48 -3.53 18.75
N VAL A 138 -2.92 -3.12 19.94
CA VAL A 138 -2.05 -2.85 21.08
C VAL A 138 -2.11 -4.08 21.99
N VAL A 139 -0.95 -4.63 22.27
CA VAL A 139 -0.78 -5.84 23.08
C VAL A 139 -0.12 -5.45 24.39
N GLN A 140 -0.69 -5.92 25.50
CA GLN A 140 -0.03 -5.93 26.79
C GLN A 140 0.30 -7.36 27.18
N LEU A 141 1.57 -7.62 27.44
CA LEU A 141 2.05 -8.85 28.07
C LEU A 141 2.14 -8.62 29.58
N THR A 142 1.70 -9.59 30.39
CA THR A 142 1.81 -9.49 31.84
C THR A 142 2.36 -10.78 32.47
N THR A 143 3.05 -10.63 33.60
CA THR A 143 3.49 -11.74 34.44
C THR A 143 3.38 -11.41 35.93
N THR A 144 3.02 -12.40 36.74
CA THR A 144 3.10 -12.32 38.21
C THR A 144 4.40 -12.94 38.74
N ASP A 145 5.16 -13.63 37.90
CA ASP A 145 6.43 -14.28 38.24
C ASP A 145 7.59 -13.64 37.45
N PRO A 146 8.57 -13.00 38.10
CA PRO A 146 9.69 -12.34 37.42
C PRO A 146 10.64 -13.29 36.70
N GLU A 147 10.50 -14.62 36.86
CA GLU A 147 11.28 -15.63 36.15
C GLU A 147 10.59 -16.14 34.88
N VAL A 148 9.33 -15.73 34.64
CA VAL A 148 8.48 -16.27 33.56
C VAL A 148 7.94 -15.13 32.69
N THR A 149 7.93 -15.33 31.38
CA THR A 149 7.34 -14.38 30.41
C THR A 149 6.35 -15.11 29.50
N PRO A 150 5.22 -14.49 29.13
CA PRO A 150 4.44 -14.94 27.97
C PRO A 150 5.26 -14.73 26.69
N GLU A 151 4.99 -15.55 25.67
CA GLU A 151 5.58 -15.41 24.34
C GLU A 151 4.48 -15.33 23.29
N LEU A 152 4.34 -14.18 22.62
CA LEU A 152 3.37 -13.96 21.54
C LEU A 152 4.09 -14.01 20.17
N GLU A 153 3.62 -14.90 19.30
CA GLU A 153 4.20 -15.13 17.97
C GLU A 153 3.55 -14.27 16.90
N GLU A 154 2.22 -14.35 16.79
CA GLU A 154 1.46 -13.62 15.80
C GLU A 154 0.03 -13.32 16.25
N ILE A 155 -0.57 -12.31 15.62
CA ILE A 155 -1.99 -12.02 15.69
C ILE A 155 -2.57 -12.10 14.28
N ARG A 156 -3.69 -12.81 14.15
CA ARG A 156 -4.45 -12.91 12.91
C ARG A 156 -5.75 -12.14 13.03
N VAL A 157 -6.06 -11.33 12.02
CA VAL A 157 -7.32 -10.60 11.91
C VAL A 157 -8.01 -11.01 10.62
N LEU A 158 -9.25 -11.48 10.73
CA LEU A 158 -10.12 -11.81 9.61
C LEU A 158 -11.02 -10.62 9.28
N TRP A 159 -11.18 -10.29 7.99
CA TRP A 159 -12.17 -9.29 7.55
C TRP A 159 -12.89 -9.69 6.27
N ALA A 160 -14.09 -9.16 6.10
CA ALA A 160 -14.83 -9.16 4.85
C ALA A 160 -14.35 -8.01 3.97
N SER A 161 -14.00 -8.33 2.73
CA SER A 161 -13.51 -7.40 1.72
C SER A 161 -14.31 -7.52 0.42
N ASP A 162 -14.52 -6.39 -0.22
CA ASP A 162 -15.10 -6.30 -1.57
C ASP A 162 -13.99 -5.90 -2.55
N VAL A 163 -12.99 -6.78 -2.66
CA VAL A 163 -11.79 -6.55 -3.47
C VAL A 163 -11.89 -7.28 -4.80
N GLU A 164 -11.80 -6.52 -5.88
CA GLU A 164 -11.51 -7.04 -7.20
C GLU A 164 -10.00 -6.92 -7.42
N HIS A 165 -9.25 -8.01 -7.22
CA HIS A 165 -7.79 -8.00 -7.13
C HIS A 165 -7.08 -7.32 -8.31
N PHE A 166 -7.54 -7.60 -9.54
CA PHE A 166 -7.00 -6.96 -10.74
C PHE A 166 -7.28 -5.44 -10.75
N GLU A 167 -8.53 -5.05 -10.49
CA GLU A 167 -8.91 -3.64 -10.41
C GLU A 167 -8.11 -2.94 -9.31
N ASP A 168 -7.92 -3.57 -8.15
CA ASP A 168 -7.25 -2.94 -7.02
C ASP A 168 -5.75 -2.73 -7.26
N VAL A 169 -5.03 -3.75 -7.75
CA VAL A 169 -3.58 -3.66 -7.98
C VAL A 169 -3.30 -2.72 -9.16
N ILE A 170 -4.04 -2.85 -10.27
CA ILE A 170 -3.77 -2.09 -11.49
C ILE A 170 -4.45 -0.72 -11.47
N LEU A 171 -5.78 -0.68 -11.39
CA LEU A 171 -6.56 0.57 -11.56
C LEU A 171 -6.54 1.41 -10.28
N ARG A 172 -6.75 0.74 -9.14
CA ARG A 172 -6.72 1.21 -7.74
C ARG A 172 -5.42 1.91 -7.36
N SER A 173 -4.35 1.20 -7.69
CA SER A 173 -3.03 1.45 -7.12
C SER A 173 -2.07 1.93 -8.19
N LEU A 174 -1.76 1.12 -9.22
CA LEU A 174 -0.70 1.44 -10.18
C LEU A 174 -1.03 2.66 -11.03
N VAL A 175 -2.23 2.71 -11.62
CA VAL A 175 -2.66 3.84 -12.46
C VAL A 175 -2.64 5.13 -11.65
N ARG A 176 -3.15 5.11 -10.41
CA ARG A 176 -3.11 6.31 -9.57
C ARG A 176 -1.68 6.70 -9.24
N GLU A 177 -0.84 5.74 -8.90
CA GLU A 177 0.54 6.00 -8.54
C GLU A 177 1.35 6.57 -9.71
N LEU A 178 1.14 6.08 -10.94
CA LEU A 178 1.69 6.69 -12.16
C LEU A 178 1.16 8.12 -12.34
N ARG A 179 -0.16 8.34 -12.22
CA ARG A 179 -0.80 9.66 -12.35
C ARG A 179 -0.35 10.66 -11.30
N GLU A 180 -0.02 10.24 -10.09
CA GLU A 180 0.39 11.15 -9.02
C GLU A 180 1.86 11.57 -9.15
N THR A 181 2.68 10.84 -9.92
CA THR A 181 4.13 10.84 -9.68
C THR A 181 4.99 10.89 -10.93
N VAL A 182 4.48 10.43 -12.06
CA VAL A 182 5.10 10.74 -13.35
C VAL A 182 4.77 12.19 -13.68
N ARG A 183 5.79 13.05 -13.62
CA ARG A 183 5.69 14.50 -13.85
C ARG A 183 6.74 14.92 -14.87
N PRO A 184 6.51 14.71 -16.17
CA PRO A 184 7.45 15.14 -17.20
C PRO A 184 7.44 16.67 -17.31
N ILE A 185 8.59 17.19 -17.74
CA ILE A 185 8.78 18.61 -18.01
C ILE A 185 8.75 18.79 -19.52
N GLY A 186 7.75 19.51 -20.00
CA GLY A 186 7.65 19.97 -21.39
C GLY A 186 8.33 21.33 -21.56
N GLU A 187 8.67 21.68 -22.80
CA GLU A 187 9.25 22.97 -23.14
C GLU A 187 8.41 23.66 -24.22
N LEU A 188 8.23 24.97 -24.07
CA LEU A 188 7.59 25.84 -25.05
C LEU A 188 8.48 27.06 -25.27
N ILE A 189 8.72 27.40 -26.55
CA ILE A 189 9.34 28.68 -26.91
C ILE A 189 8.24 29.57 -27.45
N ILE A 190 8.02 30.69 -26.77
CA ILE A 190 7.04 31.70 -27.13
C ILE A 190 7.81 32.79 -27.86
N GLY A 191 7.51 32.95 -29.14
CA GLY A 191 8.13 33.97 -29.96
C GLY A 191 7.76 35.39 -29.51
N ALA A 192 8.55 36.37 -29.96
CA ALA A 192 8.30 37.80 -29.75
C ALA A 192 6.81 38.20 -29.81
N LEU A 193 6.29 38.72 -28.69
CA LEU A 193 4.85 38.95 -28.48
C LEU A 193 4.34 40.30 -29.01
N ASN A 194 5.24 41.23 -29.37
CA ASN A 194 4.89 42.58 -29.87
C ASN A 194 3.82 43.30 -29.02
N SER A 195 3.93 43.20 -27.68
CA SER A 195 3.01 43.74 -26.67
C SER A 195 3.07 45.26 -26.45
N GLY A 196 3.97 45.99 -27.11
CA GLY A 196 4.25 47.42 -26.94
C GLY A 196 5.10 47.77 -25.72
N GLY A 197 5.77 46.79 -25.09
CA GLY A 197 6.59 46.96 -23.89
C GLY A 197 6.99 45.63 -23.24
N ASP A 198 7.81 45.68 -22.18
CA ASP A 198 8.34 44.49 -21.51
C ASP A 198 7.24 43.53 -21.06
N VAL A 199 7.40 42.26 -21.42
CA VAL A 199 6.54 41.15 -21.03
C VAL A 199 6.83 40.79 -19.58
N THR A 200 5.81 40.87 -18.73
CA THR A 200 5.89 40.52 -17.30
C THR A 200 5.02 39.32 -16.92
N SER A 201 4.21 38.84 -17.85
CA SER A 201 3.40 37.64 -17.69
C SER A 201 3.18 36.95 -19.01
N VAL A 202 3.02 35.64 -18.96
CA VAL A 202 2.83 34.76 -20.11
C VAL A 202 1.56 33.95 -19.89
N ASP A 203 0.63 34.01 -20.83
CA ASP A 203 -0.59 33.20 -20.80
C ASP A 203 -0.37 31.89 -21.56
N LEU A 204 -0.36 30.78 -20.83
CA LEU A 204 -0.25 29.42 -21.40
C LEU A 204 -1.61 28.81 -21.74
N SER A 205 -2.71 29.54 -21.54
CA SER A 205 -4.05 29.11 -21.95
C SER A 205 -4.27 29.29 -23.47
N GLY A 206 -5.17 28.49 -24.04
CA GLY A 206 -5.60 28.65 -25.44
C GLY A 206 -4.64 28.12 -26.51
N ASN A 207 -4.61 28.78 -27.67
CA ASN A 207 -3.89 28.35 -28.90
C ASN A 207 -2.36 28.50 -28.82
N THR A 208 -1.81 29.00 -27.71
CA THR A 208 -0.35 29.19 -27.54
C THR A 208 0.38 27.85 -27.51
N ILE A 209 -0.30 26.79 -27.04
CA ILE A 209 0.23 25.44 -27.02
C ILE A 209 -0.59 24.57 -27.99
N GLU A 210 0.08 24.05 -29.02
CA GLU A 210 -0.54 23.17 -30.01
C GLU A 210 -1.04 21.85 -29.39
N THR A 211 -0.28 21.32 -28.43
CA THR A 211 -0.57 20.08 -27.71
C THR A 211 -1.34 20.39 -26.41
N PRO A 212 -2.53 19.80 -26.19
CA PRO A 212 -3.35 20.14 -25.02
C PRO A 212 -2.86 19.42 -23.74
N TYR A 213 -1.72 19.84 -23.18
CA TYR A 213 -1.19 19.29 -21.92
C TYR A 213 -2.08 19.65 -20.72
N ASP A 214 -2.18 18.73 -19.76
CA ASP A 214 -2.73 19.02 -18.43
C ASP A 214 -1.64 19.63 -17.53
N LEU A 215 -1.49 20.97 -17.65
CA LEU A 215 -0.47 21.75 -16.94
C LEU A 215 -0.76 21.80 -15.43
N VAL A 216 0.21 21.32 -14.64
CA VAL A 216 0.13 21.31 -13.18
C VAL A 216 0.95 22.44 -12.57
N ASP A 217 2.13 22.70 -13.13
CA ASP A 217 3.08 23.67 -12.58
C ASP A 217 4.04 24.19 -13.65
N VAL A 218 4.88 25.16 -13.30
CA VAL A 218 5.98 25.67 -14.12
C VAL A 218 7.29 25.46 -13.38
N ASP A 219 8.25 24.84 -14.07
CA ASP A 219 9.58 24.55 -13.51
C ASP A 219 10.49 25.78 -13.58
N SER A 220 10.56 26.42 -14.75
CA SER A 220 11.45 27.54 -15.00
C SER A 220 11.04 28.35 -16.23
N VAL A 221 11.46 29.62 -16.29
CA VAL A 221 11.27 30.51 -17.44
C VAL A 221 12.57 31.24 -17.75
N TYR A 222 12.96 31.29 -19.03
CA TYR A 222 14.19 31.95 -19.48
C TYR A 222 13.92 32.90 -20.64
N ASP A 223 14.71 33.98 -20.72
CA ASP A 223 14.83 34.78 -21.95
C ASP A 223 15.78 34.05 -22.89
N GLU A 224 15.23 33.38 -23.91
CA GLU A 224 16.01 32.57 -24.86
C GLU A 224 16.97 33.44 -25.69
N THR A 225 16.64 34.71 -25.89
CA THR A 225 17.40 35.61 -26.76
C THR A 225 18.56 36.27 -26.02
N ALA A 226 18.30 36.79 -24.82
CA ALA A 226 19.31 37.48 -24.01
C ALA A 226 20.10 36.56 -23.07
N ASP A 227 19.53 35.39 -22.71
CA ASP A 227 20.13 34.38 -21.83
C ASP A 227 20.09 32.98 -22.49
N PRO A 228 20.82 32.77 -23.60
CA PRO A 228 20.83 31.49 -24.31
C PRO A 228 21.44 30.33 -23.50
N ASP A 229 22.19 30.65 -22.44
CA ASP A 229 22.77 29.66 -21.52
C ASP A 229 21.82 29.31 -20.35
N HIS A 230 20.64 29.92 -20.27
CA HIS A 230 19.59 29.69 -19.26
C HIS A 230 20.11 29.82 -17.81
N LEU A 231 20.90 30.87 -17.55
CA LEU A 231 21.53 31.09 -16.25
C LEU A 231 20.59 31.74 -15.22
N THR A 232 19.63 32.54 -15.69
CA THR A 232 18.73 33.32 -14.83
C THR A 232 17.29 32.86 -15.01
N ASP A 233 16.75 32.19 -14.00
CA ASP A 233 15.33 31.83 -13.98
C ASP A 233 14.46 33.05 -13.67
N LEU A 234 13.56 33.35 -14.58
CA LEU A 234 12.59 34.44 -14.52
C LEU A 234 11.25 34.01 -13.94
N PHE A 235 11.07 32.75 -13.57
CA PHE A 235 9.84 32.27 -12.95
C PHE A 235 9.58 32.96 -11.60
N SER A 236 8.37 33.47 -11.41
CA SER A 236 7.93 34.07 -10.13
C SER A 236 6.74 33.33 -9.53
N SER A 237 5.68 33.13 -10.31
CA SER A 237 4.50 32.37 -9.87
C SER A 237 3.68 31.85 -11.05
N PHE A 238 2.88 30.81 -10.79
CA PHE A 238 1.95 30.22 -11.74
C PHE A 238 0.56 30.08 -11.10
N ASP A 239 -0.47 30.55 -11.82
CA ASP A 239 -1.87 30.30 -11.45
C ASP A 239 -2.41 29.13 -12.27
N SER A 240 -2.65 27.99 -11.62
CA SER A 240 -3.12 26.77 -12.27
C SER A 240 -4.57 26.84 -12.77
N GLY A 241 -5.37 27.82 -12.32
CA GLY A 241 -6.74 28.06 -12.77
C GLY A 241 -6.81 28.87 -14.05
N THR A 242 -5.97 29.91 -14.18
CA THR A 242 -5.90 30.77 -15.38
C THR A 242 -4.81 30.35 -16.36
N LYS A 243 -3.87 29.50 -15.93
CA LYS A 243 -2.67 29.08 -16.67
C LYS A 243 -1.72 30.24 -17.00
N VAL A 244 -1.73 31.31 -16.20
CA VAL A 244 -0.86 32.47 -16.38
C VAL A 244 0.40 32.33 -15.53
N VAL A 245 1.55 32.56 -16.16
CA VAL A 245 2.88 32.62 -15.53
C VAL A 245 3.25 34.08 -15.32
N THR A 246 3.66 34.45 -14.11
CA THR A 246 4.21 35.77 -13.81
C THR A 246 5.73 35.69 -13.79
N LEU A 247 6.39 36.69 -14.37
CA LEU A 247 7.85 36.79 -14.45
C LEU A 247 8.40 37.70 -13.35
N SER A 248 9.60 37.39 -12.85
CA SER A 248 10.30 38.15 -11.81
C SER A 248 10.91 39.45 -12.34
N ALA A 249 11.19 39.51 -13.64
CA ALA A 249 11.66 40.68 -14.36
C ALA A 249 10.96 40.77 -15.73
N GLY A 250 10.88 41.99 -16.27
CA GLY A 250 10.34 42.22 -17.61
C GLY A 250 11.30 41.71 -18.69
N VAL A 251 10.77 40.98 -19.66
CA VAL A 251 11.49 40.52 -20.86
C VAL A 251 11.11 41.43 -22.03
N PRO A 252 12.08 41.99 -22.80
CA PRO A 252 11.76 42.79 -23.97
C PRO A 252 10.84 42.02 -24.93
N GLU A 253 9.80 42.67 -25.46
CA GLU A 253 8.80 42.05 -26.33
C GLU A 253 9.35 41.43 -27.63
N THR A 254 10.56 41.82 -28.02
CA THR A 254 11.28 41.32 -29.19
C THR A 254 12.01 40.01 -28.94
N ASN A 255 12.12 39.60 -27.67
CA ASN A 255 12.85 38.42 -27.27
C ASN A 255 11.92 37.21 -27.19
N ASP A 256 12.46 36.05 -27.51
CA ASP A 256 11.79 34.78 -27.34
C ASP A 256 11.89 34.32 -25.87
N ILE A 257 10.79 33.79 -25.34
CA ILE A 257 10.71 33.30 -23.95
C ILE A 257 10.60 31.78 -23.98
N ARG A 258 11.52 31.08 -23.31
CA ARG A 258 11.41 29.64 -23.08
C ARG A 258 10.72 29.39 -21.75
N VAL A 259 9.64 28.63 -21.78
CA VAL A 259 8.90 28.17 -20.60
C VAL A 259 9.06 26.66 -20.47
N ARG A 260 9.56 26.21 -19.32
CA ARG A 260 9.56 24.79 -18.93
C ARG A 260 8.40 24.53 -17.98
N PHE A 261 7.49 23.64 -18.36
CA PHE A 261 6.27 23.39 -17.60
C PHE A 261 6.13 21.92 -17.21
N VAL A 262 5.50 21.67 -16.07
CA VAL A 262 5.21 20.34 -15.55
C VAL A 262 3.78 19.96 -15.92
N TYR A 263 3.59 18.78 -16.49
CA TYR A 263 2.28 18.27 -16.85
C TYR A 263 1.99 16.88 -16.28
N THR A 264 0.71 16.52 -16.21
CA THR A 264 0.28 15.16 -15.88
C THR A 264 -0.07 14.41 -17.17
N PRO A 265 0.70 13.38 -17.56
CA PRO A 265 0.31 12.54 -18.68
C PRO A 265 -0.94 11.75 -18.29
N PRO A 266 -1.95 11.64 -19.18
CA PRO A 266 -3.02 10.69 -18.99
C PRO A 266 -2.44 9.27 -18.84
N VAL A 267 -3.08 8.45 -18.00
CA VAL A 267 -2.73 7.03 -17.85
C VAL A 267 -3.97 6.23 -18.20
N ALA A 268 -3.86 5.39 -19.22
CA ALA A 268 -4.92 4.53 -19.72
C ALA A 268 -4.55 3.05 -19.57
N VAL A 269 -5.55 2.18 -19.57
CA VAL A 269 -5.39 0.73 -19.46
C VAL A 269 -6.15 0.06 -20.59
N THR A 270 -5.49 -0.86 -21.31
CA THR A 270 -6.07 -1.67 -22.39
C THR A 270 -6.93 -0.85 -23.36
N THR A 271 -6.29 0.04 -24.12
CA THR A 271 -6.96 0.92 -25.08
C THR A 271 -7.03 0.28 -26.47
N SER A 272 -8.01 0.67 -27.28
CA SER A 272 -8.05 0.30 -28.70
C SER A 272 -6.91 1.00 -29.46
N GLN A 273 -6.40 0.37 -30.52
CA GLN A 273 -5.36 0.97 -31.38
C GLN A 273 -5.74 2.38 -31.87
N ASP A 274 -7.01 2.59 -32.22
CA ASP A 274 -7.55 3.88 -32.66
C ASP A 274 -7.36 5.00 -31.62
N PHE A 275 -7.36 4.68 -30.33
CA PHE A 275 -7.15 5.68 -29.27
C PHE A 275 -5.71 6.20 -29.26
N ASN A 276 -4.74 5.32 -29.54
CA ASN A 276 -3.33 5.66 -29.58
C ASN A 276 -2.98 6.52 -30.80
N GLU A 277 -3.65 6.30 -31.92
CA GLU A 277 -3.43 7.06 -33.17
C GLU A 277 -4.07 8.46 -33.15
N ILE A 278 -5.09 8.67 -32.30
CA ILE A 278 -5.77 9.97 -32.16
C ILE A 278 -5.16 10.83 -31.04
N SER A 279 -4.44 10.22 -30.09
CA SER A 279 -3.86 10.94 -28.95
C SER A 279 -2.73 11.87 -29.40
N ARG A 280 -3.02 13.16 -29.53
CA ARG A 280 -2.02 14.23 -29.76
C ARG A 280 -1.31 14.68 -28.49
N VAL A 281 -1.51 13.99 -27.36
CA VAL A 281 -0.91 14.32 -26.06
C VAL A 281 0.00 13.21 -25.57
N PRO A 282 1.10 13.53 -24.86
CA PRO A 282 1.90 12.53 -24.18
C PRO A 282 1.06 11.69 -23.23
N ILE A 283 1.04 10.38 -23.46
CA ILE A 283 0.19 9.44 -22.74
C ILE A 283 0.98 8.20 -22.31
N LEU A 284 0.60 7.65 -21.17
CA LEU A 284 1.02 6.34 -20.70
C LEU A 284 -0.11 5.33 -20.88
N VAL A 285 0.20 4.19 -21.47
CA VAL A 285 -0.76 3.10 -21.66
C VAL A 285 -0.20 1.84 -20.99
N LEU A 286 -1.00 1.24 -20.11
CA LEU A 286 -0.75 -0.09 -19.59
C LEU A 286 -1.44 -1.09 -20.50
N ASP A 287 -0.64 -1.94 -21.14
CA ASP A 287 -1.09 -2.94 -22.10
C ASP A 287 -0.48 -4.32 -21.79
N GLU A 288 -0.93 -5.34 -22.52
CA GLU A 288 -0.44 -6.72 -22.41
C GLU A 288 -0.44 -7.26 -20.97
N ILE A 289 -1.43 -6.89 -20.16
CA ILE A 289 -1.48 -7.28 -18.75
C ILE A 289 -1.79 -8.77 -18.66
N THR A 290 -0.81 -9.55 -18.20
CA THR A 290 -0.89 -11.01 -18.17
C THR A 290 -0.39 -11.58 -16.85
N TRP A 291 -0.95 -12.71 -16.46
CA TRP A 291 -0.46 -13.48 -15.32
C TRP A 291 0.64 -14.43 -15.76
N VAL A 292 1.72 -14.46 -14.99
CA VAL A 292 2.89 -15.31 -15.21
C VAL A 292 3.22 -16.04 -13.91
N ASP A 293 3.83 -17.22 -14.03
CA ASP A 293 4.33 -17.99 -12.89
C ASP A 293 3.28 -18.25 -11.79
N THR A 294 2.01 -18.45 -12.20
CA THR A 294 0.90 -18.69 -11.27
C THR A 294 1.06 -20.03 -10.59
N ARG A 295 1.05 -20.01 -9.25
CA ARG A 295 1.05 -21.19 -8.39
C ARG A 295 -0.05 -21.07 -7.35
N ARG A 296 -0.62 -22.20 -6.95
CA ARG A 296 -1.48 -22.24 -5.77
C ARG A 296 -0.59 -22.31 -4.53
N MET A 297 -0.87 -21.48 -3.52
CA MET A 297 -0.19 -21.63 -2.24
C MET A 297 -0.59 -22.97 -1.60
N ALA A 298 0.34 -23.60 -0.88
CA ALA A 298 0.17 -24.97 -0.40
C ALA A 298 -0.68 -25.09 0.87
N ILE A 299 -0.84 -23.99 1.61
CA ILE A 299 -1.39 -24.00 2.97
C ILE A 299 -2.58 -23.05 3.02
N ASP A 300 -3.74 -23.61 3.39
CA ASP A 300 -4.92 -22.83 3.75
C ASP A 300 -4.65 -22.08 5.05
N ASP A 301 -5.29 -20.94 5.22
CA ASP A 301 -5.15 -20.12 6.42
C ASP A 301 -6.44 -20.14 7.23
N GLU A 302 -6.35 -19.81 8.51
CA GLU A 302 -7.49 -19.89 9.42
C GLU A 302 -7.42 -18.86 10.53
N VAL A 303 -8.60 -18.44 10.97
CA VAL A 303 -8.81 -17.69 12.20
C VAL A 303 -9.78 -18.46 13.08
N VAL A 304 -9.32 -18.74 14.29
CA VAL A 304 -10.01 -19.58 15.28
C VAL A 304 -10.61 -18.69 16.37
N ASP A 305 -11.91 -18.79 16.57
CA ASP A 305 -12.60 -18.24 17.75
C ASP A 305 -12.66 -19.31 18.83
N LYS A 306 -11.77 -19.19 19.82
CA LYS A 306 -11.67 -20.12 20.95
C LYS A 306 -12.91 -20.09 21.85
N GLY A 307 -13.58 -18.94 21.96
CA GLY A 307 -14.76 -18.77 22.82
C GLY A 307 -16.03 -19.37 22.22
N ALA A 308 -16.17 -19.27 20.90
CA ALA A 308 -17.31 -19.82 20.17
C ALA A 308 -17.11 -21.28 19.69
N GLU A 309 -15.92 -21.84 19.85
CA GLU A 309 -15.52 -23.16 19.32
C GLU A 309 -15.67 -23.29 17.79
N THR A 310 -15.52 -22.17 17.07
CA THR A 310 -15.64 -22.10 15.61
C THR A 310 -14.38 -21.56 14.98
N ALA A 311 -14.05 -22.00 13.78
CA ALA A 311 -12.98 -21.40 12.98
C ALA A 311 -13.48 -21.05 11.59
N VAL A 312 -12.84 -20.04 10.99
CA VAL A 312 -13.06 -19.69 9.59
C VAL A 312 -11.79 -20.02 8.82
N ARG A 313 -11.88 -20.97 7.89
CA ARG A 313 -10.78 -21.35 7.00
C ARG A 313 -10.87 -20.53 5.72
N VAL A 314 -9.82 -19.81 5.40
CA VAL A 314 -9.62 -19.10 4.14
C VAL A 314 -8.74 -19.97 3.25
N PRO A 315 -9.25 -20.49 2.12
CA PRO A 315 -8.47 -21.32 1.22
C PRO A 315 -7.23 -20.59 0.70
N ALA A 316 -6.16 -21.35 0.49
CA ALA A 316 -4.89 -20.84 0.02
C ALA A 316 -5.09 -20.05 -1.30
N PRO A 317 -4.62 -18.79 -1.37
CA PRO A 317 -4.77 -17.98 -2.58
C PRO A 317 -3.92 -18.54 -3.73
N PHE A 318 -4.27 -18.13 -4.95
CA PHE A 318 -3.32 -18.21 -6.05
C PHE A 318 -2.32 -17.08 -5.88
N GLN A 319 -1.04 -17.38 -6.10
CA GLN A 319 0.03 -16.39 -6.12
C GLN A 319 0.69 -16.43 -7.49
N GLY A 320 0.98 -15.28 -8.06
CA GLY A 320 1.70 -15.19 -9.33
C GLY A 320 2.22 -13.79 -9.56
N ASP A 321 2.96 -13.64 -10.66
CA ASP A 321 3.45 -12.35 -11.10
C ASP A 321 2.49 -11.78 -12.15
N ILE A 322 2.26 -10.48 -12.12
CA ILE A 322 1.52 -9.77 -13.17
C ILE A 322 2.56 -9.04 -14.03
N GLU A 323 2.70 -9.47 -15.28
CA GLU A 323 3.54 -8.81 -16.27
C GLU A 323 2.71 -7.77 -17.05
N ILE A 324 3.28 -6.59 -17.24
CA ILE A 324 2.60 -5.43 -17.81
C ILE A 324 3.57 -4.72 -18.76
N ALA A 325 3.09 -4.44 -19.98
CA ALA A 325 3.77 -3.54 -20.89
C ALA A 325 3.32 -2.09 -20.61
N LEU A 326 4.26 -1.23 -20.26
CA LEU A 326 4.05 0.21 -20.19
C LEU A 326 4.50 0.86 -21.50
N LEU A 327 3.57 1.45 -22.22
CA LEU A 327 3.82 2.22 -23.43
C LEU A 327 3.80 3.71 -23.11
N GLY A 328 4.82 4.45 -23.54
CA GLY A 328 4.80 5.90 -23.60
C GLY A 328 4.65 6.35 -25.04
N ILE A 329 3.68 7.22 -25.32
CA ILE A 329 3.35 7.69 -26.66
C ILE A 329 3.33 9.22 -26.64
N THR A 330 4.05 9.87 -27.56
CA THR A 330 4.07 11.32 -27.72
C THR A 330 4.08 11.70 -29.20
N ASP A 331 3.65 12.92 -29.52
CA ASP A 331 3.75 13.53 -30.86
C ASP A 331 5.15 14.11 -31.12
N LYS A 332 5.83 14.58 -30.07
CA LYS A 332 7.16 15.20 -30.15
C LYS A 332 8.26 14.31 -29.57
N LEU A 333 9.39 14.24 -30.27
CA LEU A 333 10.57 13.46 -29.86
C LEU A 333 11.16 13.93 -28.52
N VAL A 334 11.18 15.24 -28.29
CA VAL A 334 11.71 15.81 -27.04
C VAL A 334 10.87 15.36 -25.85
N ASP A 335 9.54 15.44 -25.98
CA ASP A 335 8.60 14.98 -24.94
C ASP A 335 8.76 13.48 -24.68
N HIS A 336 9.02 12.69 -25.72
CA HIS A 336 9.28 11.25 -25.58
C HIS A 336 10.48 10.96 -24.68
N TYR A 337 11.60 11.68 -24.89
CA TYR A 337 12.79 11.51 -24.05
C TYR A 337 12.54 11.94 -22.60
N ARG A 338 11.78 13.01 -22.37
CA ARG A 338 11.42 13.48 -21.03
C ARG A 338 10.48 12.51 -20.32
N LEU A 339 9.49 11.97 -21.02
CA LEU A 339 8.59 10.94 -20.52
C LEU A 339 9.38 9.67 -20.16
N THR A 340 10.30 9.24 -21.02
CA THR A 340 11.18 8.09 -20.79
C THR A 340 12.02 8.25 -19.52
N ASP A 341 12.64 9.41 -19.31
CA ASP A 341 13.42 9.68 -18.10
C ASP A 341 12.56 9.61 -16.84
N GLN A 342 11.34 10.15 -16.88
CA GLN A 342 10.42 10.06 -15.75
C GLN A 342 9.94 8.64 -15.47
N ILE A 343 9.68 7.82 -16.50
CA ILE A 343 9.36 6.41 -16.33
C ILE A 343 10.52 5.67 -15.66
N ARG A 344 11.77 5.92 -16.09
CA ARG A 344 12.96 5.31 -15.46
C ARG A 344 13.10 5.74 -14.01
N ARG A 345 12.95 7.03 -13.72
CA ARG A 345 12.96 7.57 -12.34
C ARG A 345 11.87 6.96 -11.48
N PHE A 346 10.68 6.74 -12.04
CA PHE A 346 9.57 6.09 -11.34
C PHE A 346 9.98 4.70 -10.82
N PHE A 347 10.49 3.82 -11.69
CA PHE A 347 10.89 2.47 -11.29
C PHE A 347 12.13 2.46 -10.36
N LEU A 348 13.08 3.38 -10.55
CA LEU A 348 14.24 3.50 -9.68
C LEU A 348 13.87 3.93 -8.25
N ASN A 349 12.97 4.91 -8.13
CA ASN A 349 12.57 5.44 -6.84
C ASN A 349 11.49 4.58 -6.15
N ARG A 350 10.83 3.68 -6.90
CA ARG A 350 9.72 2.86 -6.41
C ARG A 350 9.88 1.39 -6.79
N PRO A 351 10.64 0.64 -5.97
CA PRO A 351 10.80 -0.80 -6.19
C PRO A 351 9.55 -1.61 -5.77
N SER A 352 8.48 -0.97 -5.31
CA SER A 352 7.26 -1.65 -4.86
C SER A 352 6.04 -0.75 -5.01
N ILE A 353 4.88 -1.37 -5.21
CA ILE A 353 3.56 -0.74 -5.18
C ILE A 353 2.77 -1.19 -3.95
N ARG A 354 2.00 -0.29 -3.33
CA ARG A 354 1.06 -0.63 -2.26
C ARG A 354 -0.35 -0.77 -2.81
N SER A 355 -0.92 -1.97 -2.78
CA SER A 355 -2.34 -2.21 -3.00
C SER A 355 -3.14 -1.47 -1.92
N ARG A 356 -4.10 -0.64 -2.34
CA ARG A 356 -4.95 0.09 -1.39
C ARG A 356 -6.09 -0.73 -0.83
N GLY A 357 -6.64 -1.63 -1.62
CA GLY A 357 -7.70 -2.52 -1.17
C GLY A 357 -7.20 -3.49 -0.12
N LEU A 358 -6.05 -4.12 -0.36
CA LEU A 358 -5.48 -5.12 0.57
C LEU A 358 -4.57 -4.50 1.63
N ASP A 359 -4.06 -3.30 1.39
CA ASP A 359 -3.01 -2.69 2.20
C ASP A 359 -1.71 -3.52 2.24
N GLU A 360 -1.37 -4.10 1.09
CA GLU A 360 -0.21 -4.98 0.88
C GLU A 360 0.78 -4.35 -0.09
N ARG A 361 2.07 -4.62 0.12
CA ARG A 361 3.13 -4.16 -0.79
C ARG A 361 3.55 -5.30 -1.71
N PHE A 362 3.52 -5.04 -3.00
CA PHE A 362 4.02 -5.93 -4.03
C PHE A 362 5.30 -5.36 -4.64
N GLY A 363 6.32 -6.20 -4.82
CA GLY A 363 7.55 -5.78 -5.47
C GLY A 363 7.32 -5.50 -6.95
N MET A 364 7.98 -4.47 -7.49
CA MET A 364 7.99 -4.18 -8.92
C MET A 364 9.39 -4.47 -9.46
N LEU A 365 9.45 -5.20 -10.58
CA LEU A 365 10.69 -5.55 -11.26
C LEU A 365 10.60 -5.11 -12.72
N LEU A 366 11.52 -4.26 -13.15
CA LEU A 366 11.69 -3.95 -14.57
C LEU A 366 12.35 -5.15 -15.26
N VAL A 367 11.65 -5.74 -16.24
CA VAL A 367 12.11 -6.91 -17.00
C VAL A 367 12.84 -6.46 -18.26
N GLU A 368 12.23 -5.54 -19.00
CA GLU A 368 12.83 -4.88 -20.16
C GLU A 368 12.87 -3.38 -19.89
N GLU A 369 14.06 -2.80 -19.98
CA GLU A 369 14.22 -1.36 -19.89
C GLU A 369 13.44 -0.65 -20.99
N TYR A 370 13.00 0.58 -20.70
CA TYR A 370 12.26 1.37 -21.67
C TYR A 370 13.09 1.60 -22.94
N ASP A 371 12.60 1.04 -24.04
CA ASP A 371 13.20 1.11 -25.37
C ASP A 371 12.27 1.91 -26.30
N SER A 372 12.87 2.83 -27.05
CA SER A 372 12.13 3.67 -28.00
C SER A 372 12.01 2.92 -29.32
N ARG A 373 10.82 2.42 -29.61
CA ARG A 373 10.50 1.73 -30.85
C ARG A 373 9.34 2.46 -31.49
N THR A 374 9.61 3.31 -32.47
CA THR A 374 8.56 3.85 -33.36
C THR A 374 8.22 2.79 -34.41
N PRO A 375 6.99 2.24 -34.45
CA PRO A 375 6.57 1.30 -35.48
C PRO A 375 6.76 1.88 -36.88
N ALA A 376 7.15 1.03 -37.83
CA ALA A 376 7.20 1.40 -39.24
C ALA A 376 5.76 1.65 -39.75
N GLY A 377 5.33 2.91 -39.75
CA GLY A 377 3.97 3.32 -40.13
C GLY A 377 3.44 4.52 -39.35
N SER A 378 4.00 4.82 -38.18
CA SER A 378 3.60 5.92 -37.31
C SER A 378 4.52 7.14 -37.50
N ALA A 379 4.50 7.75 -38.69
CA ALA A 379 5.45 8.81 -39.06
C ALA A 379 5.47 10.02 -38.11
N ASP A 380 4.38 10.26 -37.39
CA ASP A 380 4.18 11.43 -36.53
C ASP A 380 4.07 11.09 -35.03
N LEU A 381 4.29 9.83 -34.62
CA LEU A 381 4.23 9.41 -33.22
C LEU A 381 5.53 8.75 -32.77
N HIS A 382 6.00 9.18 -31.61
CA HIS A 382 7.11 8.56 -30.91
C HIS A 382 6.56 7.64 -29.84
N THR A 383 6.99 6.38 -29.88
CA THR A 383 6.52 5.35 -28.97
C THR A 383 7.68 4.62 -28.35
N GLY A 384 7.49 4.18 -27.12
CA GLY A 384 8.46 3.37 -26.41
C GLY A 384 7.75 2.44 -25.45
N ARG A 385 8.44 1.34 -25.12
CA ARG A 385 7.87 0.24 -24.35
C ARG A 385 8.84 -0.15 -23.25
N ALA A 386 8.32 -0.29 -22.03
CA ALA A 386 8.97 -0.99 -20.94
C ALA A 386 8.11 -2.20 -20.56
N LEU A 387 8.76 -3.30 -20.18
CA LEU A 387 8.10 -4.48 -19.63
C LEU A 387 8.47 -4.60 -18.17
N PHE A 388 7.49 -4.69 -17.28
CA PHE A 388 7.74 -4.87 -15.85
C PHE A 388 6.78 -5.88 -15.25
N ARG A 389 7.17 -6.41 -14.10
CA ARG A 389 6.40 -7.40 -13.33
C ARG A 389 6.10 -6.87 -11.95
N ILE A 390 4.84 -7.02 -11.53
CA ILE A 390 4.44 -6.92 -10.14
C ILE A 390 4.50 -8.33 -9.57
N ARG A 391 5.37 -8.54 -8.58
CA ARG A 391 5.71 -9.87 -8.07
C ARG A 391 4.82 -10.33 -6.93
N ASP A 392 4.63 -11.64 -6.86
CA ASP A 392 4.02 -12.34 -5.73
C ASP A 392 2.60 -11.83 -5.39
N VAL A 393 1.85 -11.37 -6.39
CA VAL A 393 0.47 -10.90 -6.25
C VAL A 393 -0.44 -12.06 -5.87
N THR A 394 -1.23 -11.86 -4.82
CA THR A 394 -2.17 -12.85 -4.29
C THR A 394 -3.56 -12.64 -4.87
N PHE A 395 -4.26 -13.75 -5.16
CA PHE A 395 -5.62 -13.78 -5.66
C PHE A 395 -6.47 -14.74 -4.83
N HIS A 396 -7.40 -14.18 -4.06
CA HIS A 396 -8.36 -14.90 -3.24
C HIS A 396 -9.66 -15.12 -4.01
N GLY A 397 -9.71 -16.21 -4.78
CA GLY A 397 -10.86 -16.55 -5.63
C GLY A 397 -11.86 -17.54 -5.03
N GLN A 398 -11.49 -18.23 -3.97
CA GLN A 398 -12.32 -19.23 -3.30
C GLN A 398 -12.97 -18.62 -2.05
N ASP A 399 -14.22 -19.01 -1.77
CA ASP A 399 -14.91 -18.53 -0.57
C ASP A 399 -14.30 -19.17 0.68
N ALA A 400 -14.25 -18.40 1.76
CA ALA A 400 -13.94 -18.92 3.07
C ALA A 400 -15.04 -19.87 3.57
N VAL A 401 -14.64 -20.89 4.32
CA VAL A 401 -15.54 -21.92 4.84
C VAL A 401 -15.48 -21.89 6.36
N ASP A 402 -16.65 -21.83 7.00
CA ASP A 402 -16.75 -21.97 8.45
C ASP A 402 -16.58 -23.46 8.80
N VAL A 403 -15.66 -23.77 9.71
CA VAL A 403 -15.27 -25.12 10.10
C VAL A 403 -15.37 -25.31 11.61
N PRO A 404 -15.86 -26.46 12.09
CA PRO A 404 -15.91 -26.75 13.52
C PRO A 404 -14.50 -27.06 14.05
N ILE A 405 -14.22 -26.59 15.26
CA ILE A 405 -13.00 -26.97 15.98
C ILE A 405 -13.26 -28.33 16.66
N VAL A 406 -12.34 -29.28 16.51
CA VAL A 406 -12.38 -30.54 17.23
C VAL A 406 -11.11 -30.71 18.07
N THR A 407 -11.28 -30.74 19.38
CA THR A 407 -10.19 -31.03 20.30
C THR A 407 -9.75 -32.47 20.09
N LYS A 408 -8.55 -32.71 19.55
CA LYS A 408 -7.93 -34.04 19.67
C LYS A 408 -7.47 -34.20 21.12
N LEU A 409 -7.90 -35.29 21.76
CA LEU A 409 -7.19 -35.85 22.92
C LEU A 409 -5.85 -36.44 22.41
N SER A 410 -4.87 -35.57 22.18
CA SER A 410 -3.47 -35.92 22.00
C SER A 410 -2.73 -35.38 23.20
N THR A 411 -1.80 -36.15 23.77
CA THR A 411 -1.00 -35.81 24.96
C THR A 411 -0.02 -34.64 24.77
N GLU A 412 -0.19 -33.86 23.69
CA GLU A 412 0.53 -32.64 23.38
C GLU A 412 -0.52 -31.65 22.84
N ASP A 413 -0.76 -30.57 23.59
CA ASP A 413 -1.84 -29.61 23.39
C ASP A 413 -1.86 -29.04 21.95
N GLY A 414 -3.01 -29.22 21.27
CA GLY A 414 -3.28 -28.63 19.97
C GLY A 414 -4.74 -28.88 19.54
N PHE A 415 -5.48 -27.81 19.24
CA PHE A 415 -6.78 -27.91 18.59
C PHE A 415 -6.59 -28.42 17.15
N VAL A 416 -7.49 -29.28 16.67
CA VAL A 416 -7.46 -29.80 15.29
C VAL A 416 -8.79 -29.49 14.61
N ILE A 417 -8.77 -28.97 13.41
CA ILE A 417 -10.00 -28.78 12.64
C ILE A 417 -10.48 -30.16 12.16
N ALA A 418 -11.74 -30.51 12.45
CA ALA A 418 -12.34 -31.69 11.83
C ALA A 418 -13.01 -31.31 10.52
N GLU A 419 -12.53 -31.91 9.43
CA GLU A 419 -13.29 -31.92 8.19
C GLU A 419 -14.50 -32.85 8.34
N LYS A 420 -15.69 -32.30 8.16
CA LYS A 420 -16.89 -33.10 8.01
C LYS A 420 -16.87 -33.68 6.58
N ALA A 421 -16.60 -34.98 6.48
CA ALA A 421 -16.60 -35.74 5.23
C ALA A 421 -17.98 -35.75 4.54
#